data_AF-A0A9W5B7N2-F1
#
_entry.id   AF-A0A9W5B7N2-F1
#
_cell.length_a   1.000
_cell.length_b   1.000
_cell.length_c   1.000
_cell.angle_alpha   90.00
_cell.angle_beta   90.00
_cell.angle_gamma   90.00
#
_symmetry.space_group_name_H-M   'P 1'
#
loop_
_entity.id
_entity.type
_entity.pdbx_description
1 polymer ?
#
loop_
_entity_poly.entity_id
_entity_poly.type
_entity_poly.pdbx_seq_one_letter_code
_entity_poly.pdbx_strand_id
1 'polypeptide(L)'
;MGLLSGKGERMLAQMRTQYVVVDPLSSLAGNIAAVEERLLEMGMHREAFTVTTGEDGRTRLKFWEPDRVEALRILARLDGQV
;
A
#
# COMPACT_ATOMS: atom_id res chain seq x y z
N MET A 1 29.88 26.63 -11.67
CA MET A 1 29.17 26.51 -10.38
C MET A 1 27.71 26.23 -10.70
N GLY A 2 27.35 24.95 -10.70
CA GLY A 2 26.08 24.44 -11.22
C GLY A 2 24.87 24.78 -10.35
N LEU A 3 23.75 24.96 -11.03
CA LEU A 3 22.46 25.44 -10.56
C LEU A 3 21.73 24.41 -9.67
N LEU A 4 21.05 24.95 -8.67
CA LEU A 4 19.70 24.60 -8.19
C LEU A 4 19.07 23.32 -8.78
N SER A 5 18.94 22.25 -7.99
CA SER A 5 17.73 21.41 -7.93
C SER A 5 17.97 20.17 -7.08
N GLY A 6 17.86 20.31 -5.77
CA GLY A 6 17.67 19.18 -4.86
C GLY A 6 16.50 19.39 -3.89
N LYS A 7 15.75 20.48 -4.08
CA LYS A 7 14.72 20.95 -3.15
C LYS A 7 13.30 20.68 -3.62
N GLY A 8 13.08 20.50 -4.94
CA GLY A 8 11.76 20.14 -5.49
C GLY A 8 11.37 18.69 -5.21
N GLU A 9 12.32 17.76 -5.29
CA GLU A 9 12.07 16.32 -5.13
C GLU A 9 11.83 15.93 -3.66
N ARG A 10 12.50 16.60 -2.72
CA ARG A 10 12.36 16.34 -1.28
C ARG A 10 11.12 16.99 -0.65
N MET A 11 10.45 17.89 -1.37
CA MET A 11 9.25 18.58 -0.88
C MET A 11 7.97 17.82 -1.28
N LEU A 12 7.97 17.09 -2.41
CA LEU A 12 6.90 16.17 -2.79
C LEU A 12 6.82 14.93 -1.87
N ALA A 13 7.94 14.52 -1.27
CA ALA A 13 7.97 13.44 -0.28
C ALA A 13 7.42 13.84 1.10
N GLN A 14 7.34 15.14 1.40
CA GLN A 14 6.96 15.67 2.73
C GLN A 14 5.44 15.86 2.93
N MET A 15 4.62 15.66 1.89
CA MET A 15 3.15 15.72 1.98
C MET A 15 2.46 14.45 1.48
N ARG A 16 3.14 13.30 1.51
CA ARG A 16 2.50 12.00 1.25
C ARG A 16 2.07 11.38 2.56
N THR A 17 0.80 11.52 2.92
CA THR A 17 0.21 10.75 4.00
C THR A 17 0.36 9.26 3.69
N GLN A 18 1.00 8.52 4.59
CA GLN A 18 1.11 7.07 4.51
C GLN A 18 -0.07 6.45 5.25
N TYR A 19 -0.77 5.54 4.59
CA TYR A 19 -1.85 4.76 5.20
C TYR A 19 -1.37 3.33 5.42
N VAL A 20 -1.83 2.74 6.52
CA VAL A 20 -1.54 1.36 6.88
C VAL A 20 -2.86 0.66 7.18
N VAL A 21 -3.10 -0.44 6.48
CA VAL A 21 -4.21 -1.36 6.74
C VAL A 21 -3.65 -2.63 7.34
N VAL A 22 -4.16 -3.01 8.51
CA VAL A 22 -3.80 -4.25 9.20
C VAL A 22 -4.79 -5.33 8.80
N ASP A 23 -4.27 -6.51 8.48
CA ASP A 23 -5.00 -7.65 7.90
C ASP A 23 -5.92 -7.22 6.76
N PRO A 24 -5.35 -6.66 5.67
CA PRO A 24 -6.13 -6.20 4.51
C PRO A 24 -7.00 -7.29 3.88
N LEU A 25 -6.65 -8.56 4.14
CA LEU A 25 -7.33 -9.77 3.73
C LEU A 25 -7.30 -10.73 4.91
N SER A 26 -8.27 -10.63 5.83
CA SER A 26 -8.32 -11.45 7.05
C SER A 26 -8.20 -12.95 6.77
N SER A 27 -8.77 -13.43 5.67
CA SER A 27 -8.70 -14.84 5.23
C SER A 27 -7.29 -15.29 4.78
N LEU A 28 -6.41 -14.35 4.47
CA LEU A 28 -5.02 -14.57 4.05
C LEU A 28 -4.01 -14.00 5.06
N ALA A 29 -4.45 -13.76 6.30
CA ALA A 29 -3.59 -13.23 7.36
C ALA A 29 -2.33 -14.11 7.54
N GLY A 30 -1.17 -13.46 7.64
CA GLY A 30 0.12 -14.14 7.78
C GLY A 30 0.72 -14.70 6.47
N ASN A 31 0.01 -14.65 5.33
CA ASN A 31 0.55 -15.05 4.03
C ASN A 31 0.75 -13.85 3.10
N ILE A 32 1.92 -13.20 3.22
CA ILE A 32 2.27 -12.03 2.39
C ILE A 32 2.14 -12.33 0.90
N ALA A 33 2.67 -13.47 0.44
CA ALA A 33 2.72 -13.79 -0.98
C ALA A 33 1.32 -13.92 -1.59
N ALA A 34 0.40 -14.58 -0.87
CA ALA A 34 -1.00 -14.67 -1.30
C ALA A 34 -1.71 -13.32 -1.29
N VAL A 35 -1.40 -12.45 -0.32
CA VAL A 35 -1.94 -11.07 -0.28
C VAL A 35 -1.40 -10.25 -1.44
N GLU A 36 -0.10 -10.31 -1.74
CA GLU A 36 0.48 -9.62 -2.90
C GLU A 36 -0.12 -10.09 -4.23
N GLU A 37 -0.25 -11.41 -4.42
CA GLU A 37 -0.87 -12.00 -5.60
C GLU A 37 -2.31 -11.49 -5.78
N ARG A 38 -3.11 -11.54 -4.69
CA ARG A 38 -4.50 -11.10 -4.74
C ARG A 38 -4.66 -9.60 -5.04
N LEU A 39 -3.74 -8.77 -4.54
CA LEU A 39 -3.73 -7.34 -4.83
C LEU A 39 -3.32 -7.06 -6.30
N LEU A 40 -2.38 -7.84 -6.84
CA LEU A 40 -1.98 -7.76 -8.26
C LEU A 40 -3.11 -8.18 -9.20
N GLU A 41 -3.82 -9.27 -8.90
CA GLU A 41 -5.00 -9.73 -9.67
C GLU A 41 -6.07 -8.64 -9.79
N MET A 42 -6.15 -7.75 -8.80
CA MET A 42 -7.13 -6.68 -8.70
C MET A 42 -6.66 -5.37 -9.36
N GLY A 43 -5.49 -5.37 -9.99
CA GLY A 43 -4.94 -4.21 -10.70
C GLY A 43 -4.18 -3.24 -9.81
N MET A 44 -3.84 -3.62 -8.57
CA MET A 44 -2.97 -2.83 -7.72
C MET A 44 -1.52 -2.99 -8.21
N HIS A 45 -0.88 -1.91 -8.63
CA HIS A 45 0.52 -1.95 -9.05
C HIS A 45 1.46 -1.97 -7.85
N ARG A 46 2.46 -2.87 -7.87
CA ARG A 46 3.43 -3.07 -6.77
C ARG A 46 4.22 -1.82 -6.37
N GLU A 47 4.30 -0.83 -7.26
CA GLU A 47 4.95 0.46 -6.98
C GLU A 47 4.08 1.39 -6.10
N ALA A 48 2.78 1.14 -6.01
CA ALA A 48 1.82 1.95 -5.26
C ALA A 48 1.61 1.47 -3.82
N PHE A 49 2.08 0.27 -3.47
CA PHE A 49 1.91 -0.30 -2.14
C PHE A 49 3.07 -1.19 -1.69
N THR A 50 3.13 -1.44 -0.39
CA THR A 50 4.11 -2.35 0.23
C THR A 50 3.39 -3.23 1.22
N VAL A 51 3.54 -4.55 1.09
CA VAL A 51 3.03 -5.52 2.05
C VAL A 51 4.16 -5.94 2.99
N THR A 52 3.91 -5.89 4.29
CA THR A 52 4.88 -6.27 5.33
C THR A 52 4.19 -7.07 6.43
N THR A 53 4.89 -7.96 7.11
CA THR A 53 4.38 -8.57 8.34
C THR A 53 4.78 -7.71 9.54
N GLY A 54 3.82 -7.38 10.40
CA GLY A 54 4.06 -6.69 11.66
C GLY A 54 4.71 -7.62 12.70
N GLU A 55 5.29 -7.03 13.75
CA GLU A 55 5.86 -7.79 14.88
C GLU A 55 4.83 -8.68 15.59
N ASP A 56 3.56 -8.33 15.48
CA ASP A 56 2.41 -9.07 15.98
C ASP A 56 1.96 -10.22 15.05
N GLY A 57 2.71 -10.51 13.98
CA GLY A 57 2.43 -11.58 13.02
C GLY A 57 1.35 -11.24 11.98
N ARG A 58 0.74 -10.06 12.07
CA ARG A 58 -0.34 -9.63 11.15
C ARG A 58 0.20 -9.01 9.87
N THR A 59 -0.57 -9.17 8.79
CA THR A 59 -0.19 -8.60 7.49
C THR A 59 -0.53 -7.11 7.48
N ARG A 60 0.36 -6.27 6.98
CA ARG A 60 0.18 -4.81 6.90
C ARG A 60 0.40 -4.34 5.47
N LEU A 61 -0.64 -3.75 4.89
CA LEU A 61 -0.59 -3.08 3.59
C LEU A 61 -0.35 -1.59 3.80
N LYS A 62 0.77 -1.08 3.27
CA LYS A 62 1.12 0.34 3.27
C LYS A 62 0.91 0.92 1.89
N PHE A 63 0.30 2.10 1.78
CA PHE A 63 0.16 2.83 0.52
C PHE A 63 0.21 4.34 0.79
N TRP A 64 0.41 5.12 -0.28
CA TRP A 64 0.60 6.58 -0.20
C TRP A 64 -0.56 7.32 -0.87
N GLU A 65 -0.83 8.57 -0.47
CA GLU A 65 -1.62 9.48 -1.29
C GLU A 65 -0.87 9.85 -2.59
N PRO A 66 -1.55 9.92 -3.77
CA PRO A 66 -3.00 9.96 -3.99
C PRO A 66 -3.71 8.60 -4.17
N ASP A 67 -3.00 7.48 -4.14
CA ASP A 67 -3.52 6.14 -4.44
C ASP A 67 -4.52 5.58 -3.41
N ARG A 68 -4.83 6.36 -2.36
CA ARG A 68 -5.76 6.01 -1.28
C ARG A 68 -7.14 5.58 -1.78
N VAL A 69 -7.72 6.29 -2.75
CA VAL A 69 -9.09 6.00 -3.23
C VAL A 69 -9.14 4.65 -3.92
N GLU A 70 -8.14 4.34 -4.76
CA GLU A 70 -8.05 3.06 -5.45
C GLU A 70 -7.71 1.93 -4.48
N ALA A 71 -6.79 2.16 -3.54
CA ALA A 71 -6.48 1.20 -2.48
C ALA A 71 -7.72 0.82 -1.66
N LEU A 72 -8.52 1.80 -1.23
CA LEU A 72 -9.76 1.55 -0.49
C LEU A 72 -10.82 0.87 -1.34
N ARG A 73 -10.94 1.19 -2.63
CA ARG A 73 -11.86 0.50 -3.55
C ARG A 73 -11.51 -0.98 -3.71
N ILE A 74 -10.22 -1.27 -3.88
CA ILE A 74 -9.72 -2.64 -4.00
C ILE A 74 -9.98 -3.40 -2.69
N LEU A 75 -9.68 -2.81 -1.54
CA LEU A 75 -9.95 -3.41 -0.23
C LEU A 75 -11.45 -3.65 0.01
N ALA A 76 -12.32 -2.69 -0.32
CA ALA A 76 -13.76 -2.85 -0.17
C ALA A 76 -14.32 -3.98 -1.07
N ARG A 77 -13.76 -4.14 -2.28
CA ARG A 77 -14.11 -5.23 -3.18
C ARG A 77 -13.64 -6.60 -2.66
N LEU A 78 -12.55 -6.62 -1.89
CA LEU A 78 -12.03 -7.84 -1.27
C LEU A 78 -12.83 -8.26 -0.03
N ASP A 79 -13.28 -7.30 0.78
CA ASP A 79 -14.12 -7.56 1.95
C ASP A 79 -15.53 -8.08 1.57
N GLY A 80 -16.10 -7.57 0.47
CA GLY A 80 -17.42 -7.99 -0.01
C GLY A 80 -17.49 -9.33 -0.75
N GLN A 81 -16.38 -10.09 -0.84
CA GLN A 81 -16.32 -11.41 -1.49
C GLN A 81 -16.30 -12.59 -0.50
N VAL A 82 -16.51 -12.33 0.79
CA VAL A 82 -16.53 -13.35 1.87
C VAL A 82 -17.94 -13.71 2.28
#